data_AF-A0AA88X4B9-F1
#
_entry.id   AF-A0AA88X4B9-F1
#
_cell.length_a   1.000
_cell.length_b   1.000
_cell.length_c   1.000
_cell.angle_alpha   90.00
_cell.angle_beta   90.00
_cell.angle_gamma   90.00
#
_symmetry.space_group_name_H-M   'P 1'
#
loop_
_entity.id
_entity.type
_entity.pdbx_description
1 polymer ?
#
loop_
_entity_poly.entity_id
_entity_poly.type
_entity_poly.pdbx_seq_one_letter_code
_entity_poly.pdbx_strand_id
1 'polypeptide(L)'
;TLSFKFHQQPDCAKRQRRRGRERMSYVLRTLRKKREVDSIIRDTIDTVLVLRFGRALDPICLQLDDILSKSEREVSKFATVALVDIDSEDVQVYVKYFDITLIPSTVFFFNAHHMKMDSGSADHTKWVGTFLRKQDFIDVLEAIYRGAMKGKLIVSCPLPPQRIPKYQLLYKDV
;
A
#
# COMPACT_ATOMS: atom_id res chain seq x y z
N THR A 1 21.46 -0.71 5.62
CA THR A 1 20.59 -1.78 6.15
C THR A 1 19.88 -1.25 7.37
N LEU A 2 18.72 -0.61 7.23
CA LEU A 2 17.98 -0.10 8.38
C LEU A 2 17.13 -1.21 8.99
N SER A 3 17.48 -1.57 10.22
CA SER A 3 16.79 -2.52 11.07
C SER A 3 15.71 -1.75 11.84
N PHE A 4 14.43 -2.05 11.55
CA PHE A 4 13.31 -1.50 12.29
C PHE A 4 13.30 -2.11 13.71
N LYS A 5 13.88 -1.42 14.70
CA LYS A 5 13.76 -1.82 16.11
C LYS A 5 12.44 -1.30 16.68
N PHE A 6 11.39 -2.12 16.60
CA PHE A 6 10.12 -1.86 17.29
C PHE A 6 10.21 -2.36 18.74
N HIS A 7 9.99 -1.47 19.71
CA HIS A 7 9.85 -1.85 21.12
C HIS A 7 8.48 -2.51 21.33
N GLN A 8 8.48 -3.77 21.76
CA GLN A 8 7.28 -4.55 22.08
C GLN A 8 6.68 -4.08 23.41
N GLN A 9 5.37 -3.84 23.41
CA GLN A 9 4.51 -4.05 24.57
C GLN A 9 3.35 -4.96 24.12
N PRO A 10 3.00 -6.00 24.89
CA PRO A 10 1.98 -6.96 24.48
C PRO A 10 0.59 -6.46 24.84
N ASP A 11 -0.40 -6.62 23.96
CA ASP A 11 -1.74 -7.02 24.43
C ASP A 11 -2.69 -7.64 23.38
N CYS A 12 -3.09 -8.86 23.72
CA CYS A 12 -4.37 -9.56 23.59
C CYS A 12 -5.27 -9.38 22.33
N ALA A 13 -5.32 -10.45 21.54
CA ALA A 13 -6.24 -10.67 20.42
C ALA A 13 -7.66 -11.06 20.85
N LYS A 14 -8.69 -10.55 20.16
CA LYS A 14 -10.00 -11.22 20.07
C LYS A 14 -10.58 -11.15 18.65
N ARG A 15 -10.92 -12.34 18.17
CA ARG A 15 -11.43 -12.71 16.84
C ARG A 15 -12.96 -12.82 16.93
N GLN A 16 -13.71 -12.30 15.97
CA GLN A 16 -15.13 -12.65 15.83
C GLN A 16 -15.55 -12.73 14.36
N ARG A 17 -16.05 -13.92 13.99
CA ARG A 17 -16.70 -14.26 12.72
C ARG A 17 -18.19 -13.97 12.82
N ARG A 18 -18.81 -13.33 11.82
CA ARG A 18 -20.20 -13.59 11.40
C ARG A 18 -20.38 -13.36 9.89
N ARG A 19 -21.09 -14.28 9.23
CA ARG A 19 -21.48 -14.26 7.81
C ARG A 19 -22.84 -13.56 7.66
N GLY A 20 -22.93 -12.61 6.75
CA GLY A 20 -24.15 -12.03 6.19
C GLY A 20 -23.84 -11.52 4.78
N ARG A 21 -24.69 -11.83 3.79
CA ARG A 21 -24.51 -11.42 2.39
C ARG A 21 -25.08 -10.01 2.23
N GLU A 22 -24.33 -9.00 2.65
CA GLU A 22 -24.64 -7.58 2.39
C GLU A 22 -23.86 -7.10 1.16
N ARG A 23 -24.48 -6.25 0.33
CA ARG A 23 -23.73 -5.43 -0.64
C ARG A 23 -22.93 -4.41 0.16
N MET A 24 -21.76 -4.84 0.62
CA MET A 24 -20.82 -4.01 1.35
C MET A 24 -20.13 -3.05 0.38
N SER A 25 -20.41 -1.76 0.50
CA SER A 25 -19.40 -0.76 0.16
C SER A 25 -18.33 -0.87 1.25
N TYR A 26 -17.28 -1.66 1.01
CA TYR A 26 -16.19 -1.73 1.97
C TYR A 26 -15.44 -0.39 1.95
N VAL A 27 -15.68 0.41 2.97
CA VAL A 27 -14.93 1.64 3.19
C VAL A 27 -13.56 1.22 3.71
N LEU A 28 -12.53 1.45 2.90
CA LEU A 28 -11.16 1.16 3.28
C LEU A 28 -10.77 1.95 4.53
N ARG A 29 -10.08 1.30 5.48
CA ARG A 29 -9.65 1.94 6.72
C ARG A 29 -8.69 3.09 6.41
N THR A 30 -9.03 4.29 6.85
CA THR A 30 -8.15 5.47 6.75
C THR A 30 -7.37 5.66 8.04
N LEU A 31 -6.06 5.83 7.92
CA LEU A 31 -5.11 6.05 9.02
C LEU A 31 -4.73 7.53 9.04
N ARG A 32 -4.85 8.14 10.20
CA ARG A 32 -4.57 9.57 10.42
C ARG A 32 -3.51 9.80 11.49
N LYS A 33 -3.20 8.80 12.32
CA LYS A 33 -2.23 8.94 13.41
C LYS A 33 -0.99 8.10 13.15
N LYS A 34 0.16 8.60 13.60
CA LYS A 34 1.43 7.87 13.51
C LYS A 34 1.33 6.47 14.11
N ARG A 35 0.74 6.37 15.31
CA ARG A 35 0.55 5.10 16.03
C ARG A 35 -0.27 4.07 15.23
N GLU A 36 -1.22 4.53 14.41
CA GLU A 36 -2.03 3.64 13.58
C GLU A 36 -1.20 3.05 12.44
N VAL A 37 -0.34 3.88 11.82
CA VAL A 37 0.60 3.45 10.78
C VAL A 37 1.66 2.51 11.35
N ASP A 38 2.26 2.85 12.50
CA ASP A 38 3.23 1.98 13.19
C ASP A 38 2.60 0.62 13.55
N SER A 39 1.38 0.64 14.08
CA SER A 39 0.72 -0.59 14.52
C SER A 39 0.31 -1.45 13.34
N ILE A 40 -0.26 -0.90 12.28
CA ILE A 40 -0.65 -1.71 11.13
C ILE A 40 0.56 -2.33 10.43
N ILE A 41 1.71 -1.63 10.36
CA ILE A 41 2.96 -2.17 9.79
C ILE A 41 3.48 -3.35 10.61
N ARG A 42 3.44 -3.25 11.94
CA ARG A 42 3.92 -4.28 12.85
C ARG A 42 2.97 -5.47 12.95
N ASP A 43 1.67 -5.20 13.02
CA ASP A 43 0.66 -6.20 13.35
C ASP A 43 0.17 -6.97 12.11
N THR A 44 0.46 -6.46 10.89
CA THR A 44 0.20 -7.19 9.63
C THR A 44 1.31 -8.19 9.36
N ILE A 45 1.01 -9.47 9.59
CA ILE A 45 1.94 -10.59 9.44
C ILE A 45 1.42 -11.55 8.36
N ASP A 46 2.33 -12.20 7.64
CA ASP A 46 2.12 -13.20 6.59
C ASP A 46 1.19 -12.78 5.44
N THR A 47 0.97 -11.47 5.31
CA THR A 47 0.17 -10.84 4.25
C THR A 47 0.84 -9.54 3.81
N VAL A 48 0.59 -9.14 2.57
CA VAL A 48 1.08 -7.86 2.03
C VAL A 48 0.25 -6.73 2.60
N LEU A 49 0.86 -5.83 3.36
CA LEU A 49 0.24 -4.58 3.74
C LEU A 49 0.41 -3.56 2.61
N VAL A 50 -0.71 -2.98 2.18
CA VAL A 50 -0.79 -1.93 1.16
C VAL A 50 -1.17 -0.62 1.83
N LEU A 51 -0.30 0.39 1.75
CA LEU A 51 -0.56 1.72 2.28
C LEU A 51 -0.66 2.74 1.13
N ARG A 52 -1.87 3.25 0.89
CA ARG A 52 -2.12 4.29 -0.12
C ARG A 52 -2.03 5.67 0.51
N PHE A 53 -0.95 6.39 0.26
CA PHE A 53 -0.78 7.79 0.62
C PHE A 53 -1.51 8.68 -0.38
N GLY A 54 -2.44 9.50 0.11
CA GLY A 54 -3.16 10.45 -0.73
C GLY A 54 -4.20 11.26 0.05
N ARG A 55 -5.01 12.02 -0.67
CA ARG A 55 -6.12 12.83 -0.10
C ARG A 55 -7.46 12.22 -0.48
N ALA A 56 -8.41 12.21 0.45
CA ALA A 56 -9.72 11.60 0.23
C ALA A 56 -10.55 12.27 -0.88
N LEU A 57 -10.33 13.57 -1.13
CA LEU A 57 -11.07 14.36 -2.13
C LEU A 57 -10.32 14.52 -3.46
N ASP A 58 -9.11 13.96 -3.58
CA ASP A 58 -8.34 14.05 -4.82
C ASP A 58 -8.94 13.08 -5.87
N PRO A 59 -9.26 13.54 -7.09
CA PRO A 59 -9.89 12.70 -8.10
C PRO A 59 -9.08 11.46 -8.49
N ILE A 60 -7.75 11.53 -8.51
CA ILE A 60 -6.89 10.40 -8.87
C ILE A 60 -6.84 9.40 -7.72
N CYS A 61 -6.79 9.89 -6.48
CA CYS A 61 -6.91 9.04 -5.28
C CYS A 61 -8.26 8.30 -5.25
N LEU A 62 -9.37 8.98 -5.57
CA LEU A 62 -10.69 8.35 -5.64
C LEU A 62 -10.77 7.25 -6.71
N GLN A 63 -10.15 7.46 -7.87
CA GLN A 63 -10.05 6.41 -8.90
C GLN A 63 -9.29 5.19 -8.41
N LEU A 64 -8.17 5.39 -7.70
CA LEU A 64 -7.41 4.29 -7.11
C LEU A 64 -8.22 3.60 -6.00
N ASP A 65 -8.88 4.34 -5.12
CA ASP A 65 -9.66 3.80 -4.01
C ASP A 65 -10.83 2.92 -4.47
N ASP A 66 -11.46 3.26 -5.61
CA ASP A 66 -12.46 2.41 -6.25
C ASP A 66 -11.88 1.05 -6.68
N ILE A 67 -10.66 1.04 -7.23
CA ILE A 67 -9.96 -0.22 -7.58
C ILE A 67 -9.60 -1.02 -6.32
N LEU A 68 -9.04 -0.35 -5.32
CA LEU A 68 -8.62 -0.97 -4.06
C LEU A 68 -9.82 -1.61 -3.32
N SER A 69 -10.92 -0.87 -3.19
CA SER A 69 -12.14 -1.35 -2.52
C SER A 69 -12.80 -2.52 -3.26
N LYS A 70 -12.84 -2.48 -4.60
CA LYS A 70 -13.34 -3.61 -5.41
C LYS A 70 -12.46 -4.85 -5.33
N SER A 71 -11.17 -4.68 -5.03
CA SER A 71 -10.20 -5.78 -4.94
C SER A 71 -10.08 -6.37 -3.53
N GLU A 72 -10.46 -5.63 -2.50
CA GLU A 72 -10.22 -5.96 -1.09
C GLU A 72 -10.63 -7.39 -0.75
N ARG A 73 -11.82 -7.82 -1.19
CA ARG A 73 -12.32 -9.18 -0.94
C ARG A 73 -11.53 -10.28 -1.67
N GLU A 74 -11.01 -10.00 -2.85
CA GLU A 74 -10.25 -10.96 -3.65
C GLU A 74 -8.85 -11.16 -3.07
N VAL A 75 -8.25 -10.08 -2.55
CA VAL A 75 -6.91 -10.10 -1.98
C VAL A 75 -6.87 -10.38 -0.48
N SER A 76 -8.02 -10.41 0.21
CA SER A 76 -8.11 -10.50 1.68
C SER A 76 -7.42 -11.71 2.32
N LYS A 77 -7.08 -12.74 1.53
CA LYS A 77 -6.34 -13.92 2.01
C LYS A 77 -4.84 -13.68 2.13
N PHE A 78 -4.30 -12.72 1.40
CA PHE A 78 -2.86 -12.51 1.28
C PHE A 78 -2.45 -11.03 1.29
N ALA A 79 -3.40 -10.09 1.35
CA ALA A 79 -3.12 -8.67 1.48
C ALA A 79 -4.15 -7.94 2.37
N THR A 80 -3.68 -6.88 3.02
CA THR A 80 -4.47 -5.95 3.82
C THR A 80 -4.28 -4.54 3.25
N VAL A 81 -5.36 -3.81 2.99
CA VAL A 81 -5.29 -2.48 2.37
C VAL A 81 -5.72 -1.41 3.38
N ALA A 82 -4.94 -0.33 3.47
CA ALA A 82 -5.30 0.85 4.24
C ALA A 82 -4.93 2.13 3.50
N LEU A 83 -5.71 3.17 3.75
CA LEU A 83 -5.52 4.50 3.22
C LEU A 83 -4.78 5.33 4.25
N VAL A 84 -3.86 6.18 3.80
CA VAL A 84 -3.09 7.08 4.65
C VAL A 84 -3.38 8.51 4.25
N ASP A 85 -3.95 9.27 5.18
CA ASP A 85 -4.34 10.67 4.99
C ASP A 85 -3.11 11.55 5.14
N ILE A 86 -2.63 12.09 4.02
CA ILE A 86 -1.40 12.90 4.02
C ILE A 86 -1.61 14.26 4.66
N ASP A 87 -2.84 14.78 4.74
CA ASP A 87 -3.10 16.10 5.31
C ASP A 87 -3.02 16.07 6.85
N SER A 88 -2.96 14.87 7.46
CA SER A 88 -2.77 14.72 8.89
C SER A 88 -1.31 14.96 9.32
N GLU A 89 -1.11 15.88 10.26
CA GLU A 89 0.21 16.27 10.78
C GLU A 89 1.02 15.09 11.33
N ASP A 90 0.36 14.19 12.06
CA ASP A 90 0.98 13.00 12.66
C ASP A 90 1.62 12.06 11.62
N VAL A 91 1.09 12.05 10.39
CA VAL A 91 1.50 11.14 9.31
C VAL A 91 2.60 11.75 8.46
N GLN A 92 2.85 13.06 8.56
CA GLN A 92 3.88 13.79 7.80
C GLN A 92 5.29 13.20 7.94
N VAL A 93 5.57 12.52 9.06
CA VAL A 93 6.84 11.80 9.23
C VAL A 93 7.04 10.71 8.17
N TYR A 94 5.98 9.98 7.78
CA TYR A 94 6.05 8.97 6.72
C TYR A 94 6.03 9.57 5.33
N VAL A 95 5.28 10.67 5.14
CA VAL A 95 5.29 11.44 3.89
C VAL A 95 6.72 11.88 3.55
N LYS A 96 7.43 12.44 4.54
CA LYS A 96 8.84 12.82 4.40
C LYS A 96 9.76 11.61 4.24
N TYR A 97 9.54 10.55 5.01
CA TYR A 97 10.38 9.34 4.96
C TYR A 97 10.34 8.62 3.61
N PHE A 98 9.15 8.47 3.03
CA PHE A 98 8.96 7.84 1.72
C PHE A 98 9.11 8.79 0.54
N ASP A 99 9.43 10.06 0.81
CA ASP A 99 9.54 11.13 -0.18
C ASP A 99 8.29 11.16 -1.09
N ILE A 100 7.12 11.27 -0.46
CA ILE A 100 5.82 11.32 -1.15
C ILE A 100 5.62 12.74 -1.68
N THR A 101 6.02 12.96 -2.93
CA THR A 101 5.84 14.22 -3.66
C THR A 101 4.62 14.21 -4.57
N LEU A 102 4.28 13.04 -5.12
CA LEU A 102 3.16 12.82 -6.03
C LEU A 102 2.12 11.90 -5.37
N ILE A 103 0.85 12.24 -5.56
CA ILE A 103 -0.27 11.46 -5.02
C ILE A 103 -1.21 10.99 -6.15
N PRO A 104 -1.83 9.81 -6.01
CA PRO A 104 -1.61 8.83 -4.93
C PRO A 104 -0.24 8.14 -5.06
N SER A 105 0.33 7.75 -3.92
CA SER A 105 1.53 6.89 -3.86
C SER A 105 1.26 5.70 -2.96
N THR A 106 1.56 4.50 -3.44
CA THR A 106 1.28 3.25 -2.72
C THR A 106 2.58 2.58 -2.29
N VAL A 107 2.70 2.25 -1.00
CA VAL A 107 3.85 1.55 -0.42
C VAL A 107 3.41 0.18 0.07
N PHE A 108 4.30 -0.81 -0.07
CA PHE A 108 4.02 -2.20 0.26
C PHE A 108 4.92 -2.68 1.40
N PHE A 109 4.36 -3.45 2.33
CA PHE A 109 5.11 -4.13 3.37
C PHE A 109 4.75 -5.61 3.46
N PHE A 110 5.69 -6.41 3.95
CA PHE A 110 5.46 -7.80 4.31
C PHE A 110 6.27 -8.11 5.56
N ASN A 111 5.63 -8.57 6.65
CA ASN A 111 6.29 -8.81 7.94
C ASN A 111 7.16 -7.63 8.41
N ALA A 112 6.58 -6.42 8.39
CA ALA A 112 7.24 -5.14 8.67
C ALA A 112 8.45 -4.77 7.79
N HIS A 113 8.76 -5.57 6.75
CA HIS A 113 9.76 -5.23 5.75
C HIS A 113 9.13 -4.47 4.60
N HIS A 114 9.73 -3.33 4.25
CA HIS A 114 9.34 -2.55 3.08
C HIS A 114 9.69 -3.30 1.79
N MET A 115 8.66 -3.61 1.00
CA MET A 115 8.76 -4.34 -0.25
C MET A 115 8.93 -3.39 -1.43
N LYS A 116 9.98 -3.60 -2.22
CA LYS A 116 10.30 -2.80 -3.40
C LYS A 116 9.82 -3.49 -4.69
N MET A 117 9.49 -2.68 -5.68
CA MET A 117 9.04 -3.14 -6.99
C MET A 117 9.93 -2.57 -8.09
N ASP A 118 10.59 -3.43 -8.85
CA ASP A 118 11.28 -3.03 -10.08
C ASP A 118 10.26 -2.99 -11.22
N SER A 119 9.87 -1.77 -11.60
CA SER A 119 8.95 -1.51 -12.71
C SER A 119 9.64 -0.90 -13.94
N GLY A 120 10.97 -0.85 -13.94
CA GLY A 120 11.79 -0.12 -14.92
C GLY A 120 11.90 1.39 -14.66
N SER A 121 11.32 1.89 -13.56
CA SER A 121 11.48 3.26 -13.06
C SER A 121 12.77 3.41 -12.24
N ALA A 122 13.24 4.64 -12.02
CA ALA A 122 14.37 4.89 -11.12
C ALA A 122 14.01 4.68 -9.64
N ASP A 123 12.74 4.87 -9.28
CA ASP A 123 12.23 4.64 -7.93
C ASP A 123 11.50 3.29 -7.85
N HIS A 124 12.00 2.41 -6.98
CA HIS A 124 11.41 1.09 -6.69
C HIS A 124 10.67 1.04 -5.35
N THR A 125 10.64 2.15 -4.61
CA THR A 125 10.17 2.19 -3.21
C THR A 125 8.67 2.38 -3.07
N LYS A 126 8.03 2.92 -4.10
CA LYS A 126 6.61 3.26 -4.13
C LYS A 126 6.04 3.10 -5.53
N TRP A 127 4.76 2.74 -5.59
CA TRP A 127 3.98 2.78 -6.81
C TRP A 127 3.27 4.13 -6.89
N VAL A 128 3.72 4.99 -7.80
CA VAL A 128 3.11 6.31 -8.01
C VAL A 128 1.95 6.18 -8.99
N GLY A 129 0.79 6.70 -8.60
CA GLY A 129 -0.43 6.76 -9.38
C GLY A 129 -1.42 5.62 -9.21
N THR A 130 -2.29 5.47 -10.21
CA THR A 130 -3.39 4.51 -10.21
C THR A 130 -3.05 3.25 -11.02
N PHE A 131 -3.84 2.18 -10.83
CA PHE A 131 -3.81 1.00 -11.68
C PHE A 131 -4.81 1.18 -12.83
N LEU A 132 -4.52 0.63 -14.01
CA LEU A 132 -5.45 0.70 -15.13
C LEU A 132 -6.68 -0.20 -14.90
N ARG A 133 -6.46 -1.37 -14.29
CA ARG A 133 -7.50 -2.36 -14.03
C ARG A 133 -7.35 -2.96 -12.64
N LYS A 134 -8.46 -3.48 -12.13
CA LYS A 134 -8.51 -4.31 -10.91
C LYS A 134 -7.52 -5.47 -10.95
N GLN A 135 -7.44 -6.16 -12.08
CA GLN A 135 -6.51 -7.30 -12.23
C GLN A 135 -5.05 -6.88 -12.13
N ASP A 136 -4.69 -5.71 -12.67
CA ASP A 136 -3.30 -5.23 -12.63
C ASP A 136 -2.84 -5.01 -11.18
N PHE A 137 -3.73 -4.51 -10.31
CA PHE A 137 -3.46 -4.38 -8.87
C PHE A 137 -3.27 -5.76 -8.20
N ILE A 138 -4.16 -6.72 -8.49
CA ILE A 138 -4.09 -8.07 -7.93
C ILE A 138 -2.79 -8.77 -8.33
N ASP A 139 -2.42 -8.69 -9.62
CA ASP A 139 -1.21 -9.32 -10.15
C ASP A 139 0.05 -8.75 -9.48
N VAL A 140 0.11 -7.44 -9.26
CA VAL A 140 1.21 -6.78 -8.52
C VAL A 140 1.29 -7.29 -7.08
N LEU A 141 0.16 -7.36 -6.37
CA LEU A 141 0.15 -7.88 -4.99
C LEU A 141 0.56 -9.35 -4.93
N GLU A 142 0.14 -10.16 -5.90
CA GLU A 142 0.52 -11.57 -5.96
C GLU A 142 2.03 -11.74 -6.20
N ALA A 143 2.62 -10.93 -7.10
CA ALA A 143 4.06 -10.93 -7.34
C ALA A 143 4.85 -10.54 -6.07
N ILE A 144 4.40 -9.51 -5.36
CA ILE A 144 4.98 -9.07 -4.07
C ILE A 144 4.87 -10.19 -3.04
N TYR A 145 3.68 -10.77 -2.86
CA TYR A 145 3.44 -11.84 -1.90
C TYR A 145 4.32 -13.06 -2.17
N ARG A 146 4.33 -13.56 -3.41
CA ARG A 146 5.16 -14.71 -3.81
C ARG A 146 6.66 -14.43 -3.67
N GLY A 147 7.10 -13.20 -3.93
CA GLY A 147 8.49 -12.80 -3.73
C GLY A 147 8.87 -12.74 -2.25
N ALA A 148 8.01 -12.12 -1.43
CA ALA A 148 8.22 -11.98 0.01
C ALA A 148 8.24 -13.35 0.72
N MET A 149 7.35 -14.28 0.32
CA MET A 149 7.35 -15.67 0.81
C MET A 149 8.65 -16.43 0.47
N LYS A 150 9.41 -15.96 -0.52
CA LYS A 150 10.75 -16.49 -0.88
C LYS A 150 11.89 -15.69 -0.24
N GLY A 151 11.59 -14.78 0.68
CA GLY A 151 12.57 -13.92 1.35
C GLY A 151 13.12 -12.78 0.50
N LYS A 152 12.51 -12.47 -0.66
CA LYS A 152 12.94 -11.32 -1.48
C LYS A 152 12.40 -10.02 -0.88
N LEU A 153 13.20 -8.96 -0.95
CA LEU A 153 12.79 -7.59 -0.59
C LEU A 153 12.50 -6.70 -1.81
N ILE A 154 12.85 -7.18 -3.01
CA ILE A 154 12.55 -6.53 -4.28
C ILE A 154 12.00 -7.57 -5.26
N VAL A 155 10.95 -7.22 -5.98
CA VAL A 155 10.29 -8.07 -6.98
C VAL A 155 10.15 -7.33 -8.31
N SER A 156 10.22 -8.05 -9.42
CA SER A 156 9.99 -7.49 -10.75
C SER A 156 8.50 -7.32 -11.03
N CYS A 157 8.14 -6.23 -11.72
CA CYS A 157 6.78 -5.94 -12.13
C CYS A 157 6.22 -7.01 -13.07
N PRO A 158 5.06 -7.62 -12.75
CA PRO A 158 4.42 -8.60 -13.63
C PRO A 158 3.69 -7.95 -14.80
N LEU A 159 3.51 -6.62 -14.77
CA LEU A 159 2.71 -5.91 -15.75
C LEU A 159 3.54 -5.52 -16.99
N PRO A 160 2.92 -5.53 -18.19
CA PRO A 160 3.59 -5.04 -19.38
C PRO A 160 3.85 -3.52 -19.26
N PRO A 161 4.94 -2.98 -19.88
CA PRO A 161 5.34 -1.58 -19.72
C PRO A 161 4.27 -0.54 -20.08
N GLN A 162 3.32 -0.88 -20.94
CA GLN A 162 2.21 0.01 -21.33
C GLN A 162 1.17 0.19 -20.23
N ARG A 163 1.11 -0.70 -19.24
CA ARG A 163 0.20 -0.63 -18.09
C ARG A 163 0.85 -0.10 -16.84
N ILE A 164 2.18 0.12 -16.86
CA ILE A 164 2.90 0.76 -15.78
C ILE A 164 2.69 2.27 -15.92
N PRO A 165 2.22 2.97 -14.87
CA PRO A 165 2.00 4.40 -14.93
C PRO A 165 3.29 5.14 -15.26
N LYS A 166 3.27 5.89 -16.36
CA LYS A 166 4.40 6.72 -16.77
C LYS A 166 4.19 8.12 -16.22
N TYR A 167 4.56 8.33 -14.96
CA TYR A 167 4.73 9.68 -14.46
C TYR A 167 6.06 10.20 -14.97
N GLN A 168 6.01 10.97 -16.07
CA GLN A 168 7.10 11.87 -16.36
C GLN A 168 7.20 12.81 -15.16
N LEU A 169 8.32 12.73 -14.44
CA LEU A 169 8.78 13.85 -13.62
C LEU A 169 8.94 15.02 -14.59
N LEU A 170 7.86 15.77 -14.80
CA LEU A 170 7.89 17.07 -15.43
C LEU A 170 8.65 17.96 -14.44
N TYR A 171 9.97 17.85 -14.45
CA TYR A 171 10.80 19.01 -14.20
C TYR A 171 10.41 19.98 -15.31
N LYS A 172 9.43 20.84 -15.02
CA LYS A 172 9.40 22.13 -15.68
C LYS A 172 10.72 22.77 -15.27
N ASP A 173 11.61 22.90 -16.24
CA ASP A 173 12.79 23.75 -16.14
C ASP A 173 12.34 25.08 -15.49
N VAL A 174 12.84 25.31 -14.27
CA VAL A 174 12.86 26.62 -13.62
C VAL A 174 14.30 27.08 -13.66
#